data_AF-A0AAV9ZT75-F1
#
_entry.id   AF-A0AAV9ZT75-F1
#
_cell.length_a   1.000
_cell.length_b   1.000
_cell.length_c   1.000
_cell.angle_alpha   90.00
_cell.angle_beta   90.00
_cell.angle_gamma   90.00
#
_symmetry.space_group_name_H-M   'P 1'
#
loop_
_entity.id
_entity.type
_entity.pdbx_description
1 polymer ?
#
loop_
_entity_poly.entity_id
_entity_poly.type
_entity_poly.pdbx_seq_one_letter_code
_entity_poly.pdbx_strand_id
1 'polypeptide(L)'
;MTAHDSPVTPRKQLLLERMAALEHRMATMESENSSLKENNEALVSRADELARRLHNKSRQANRARLSADGLRAELNRSKHARAVQAVRLGRRKTDGIGKAMKLARVSDTKRWMKGKGGIFVEKSREMVRELVALKVTPENVDPVIHTVGRVMEEGGIASDVQVAMEINASKAITLSGDGTTIKHINYEAKHVTFRDPHTGQPVTRILDITSATDHTSESQMEGWRTVLVEGLVGTYNASPLGRANLTSANPIDVDDFITFITALGTDHANDQKKLARLITEWVRNSRTVMLGKRWLSESSLLKANQSSWIATRFFLM
;
A
#
# COMPACT_ATOMS: atom_id res chain seq x y z
N MET A 1 37.88 73.93 90.86
CA MET A 1 37.99 74.62 89.54
C MET A 1 37.16 73.82 88.54
N THR A 2 35.92 74.26 88.38
CA THR A 2 34.88 73.66 87.53
C THR A 2 35.06 74.18 86.11
N ALA A 3 35.36 73.30 85.16
CA ALA A 3 35.51 73.65 83.76
C ALA A 3 34.12 73.93 83.13
N HIS A 4 34.03 75.07 82.44
CA HIS A 4 32.87 75.57 81.71
C HIS A 4 32.41 74.61 80.61
N ASP A 5 31.22 74.03 80.77
CA ASP A 5 30.42 73.49 79.66
C ASP A 5 29.72 74.66 78.95
N SER A 6 30.16 74.97 77.73
CA SER A 6 29.51 75.95 76.86
C SER A 6 28.27 75.34 76.20
N PRO A 7 27.12 76.05 76.15
CA PRO A 7 25.89 75.54 75.55
C PRO A 7 26.06 75.36 74.04
N VAL A 8 25.93 74.11 73.60
CA VAL A 8 25.93 73.73 72.17
C VAL A 8 24.79 74.47 71.47
N THR A 9 25.13 75.28 70.46
CA THR A 9 24.15 76.03 69.66
C THR A 9 23.26 75.05 68.85
N PRO A 10 21.94 75.30 68.69
CA PRO A 10 20.99 74.37 68.03
C PRO A 10 21.42 73.88 66.65
N ARG A 11 22.18 74.71 65.91
CA ARG A 11 22.73 74.36 64.59
C ARG A 11 23.78 73.25 64.65
N LYS A 12 24.57 73.16 65.72
CA LYS A 12 25.60 72.12 65.92
C LYS A 12 24.96 70.77 66.25
N GLN A 13 23.84 70.78 66.98
CA GLN A 13 23.07 69.58 67.29
C GLN A 13 22.40 68.98 66.03
N LEU A 14 21.80 69.83 65.19
CA LEU A 14 21.24 69.41 63.89
C LEU A 14 22.30 68.83 62.93
N LEU A 15 23.52 69.38 62.95
CA LEU A 15 24.62 68.85 62.15
C LEU A 15 25.08 67.49 62.66
N LEU A 16 25.15 67.29 63.97
CA LEU A 16 25.49 66.00 64.58
C LEU A 16 24.44 64.92 64.26
N GLU A 17 23.15 65.25 64.32
CA GLU A 17 22.06 64.34 63.94
C GLU A 17 22.12 63.96 62.45
N ARG A 18 22.43 64.92 61.56
CA ARG A 18 22.63 64.64 60.14
C ARG A 18 23.86 63.76 59.87
N MET A 19 24.95 63.98 60.60
CA MET A 19 26.15 63.14 60.49
C MET A 19 25.86 61.71 60.95
N ALA A 20 25.20 61.53 62.09
CA ALA A 20 24.80 60.21 62.57
C ALA A 20 23.85 59.49 61.60
N ALA A 21 22.91 60.22 60.99
CA ALA A 21 22.01 59.66 59.97
C ALA A 21 22.76 59.26 58.68
N LEU A 22 23.77 60.03 58.27
CA LEU A 22 24.62 59.71 57.13
C LEU A 22 25.51 58.49 57.41
N GLU A 23 26.08 58.38 58.61
CA GLU A 23 26.88 57.23 59.05
C GLU A 23 26.04 55.96 59.08
N HIS A 24 24.83 56.01 59.65
CA HIS A 24 23.91 54.88 59.62
C HIS A 24 23.56 54.48 58.17
N ARG A 25 23.30 55.47 57.31
CA ARG A 25 22.99 55.21 55.90
C ARG A 25 24.17 54.58 55.14
N MET A 26 25.39 55.05 55.39
CA MET A 26 26.61 54.45 54.85
C MET A 26 26.78 53.01 55.31
N ALA A 27 26.60 52.72 56.60
CA ALA A 27 26.68 51.36 57.13
C ALA A 27 25.63 50.42 56.51
N THR A 28 24.38 50.89 56.31
CA THR A 28 23.36 50.10 55.59
C THR A 28 23.74 49.86 54.13
N MET A 29 24.26 50.87 53.42
CA MET A 29 24.68 50.71 52.03
C MET A 29 25.88 49.76 51.89
N GLU A 30 26.80 49.77 52.86
CA GLU A 30 27.93 48.83 52.90
C GLU A 30 27.45 47.39 53.12
N SER A 31 26.50 47.18 54.04
CA SER A 31 25.88 45.88 54.26
C SER A 31 25.14 45.37 53.01
N GLU A 32 24.37 46.24 52.34
CA GLU A 32 23.68 45.91 51.09
C GLU A 32 24.66 45.57 49.97
N ASN A 33 25.73 46.35 49.81
CA ASN A 33 26.76 46.07 48.81
C ASN A 33 27.50 44.76 49.07
N SER A 34 27.73 44.39 50.34
CA SER A 34 28.32 43.09 50.69
C SER A 34 27.38 41.94 50.28
N SER A 35 26.09 42.05 50.61
CA SER A 35 25.07 41.06 50.23
C SER A 35 24.92 40.93 48.71
N LEU A 36 24.96 42.04 47.97
CA LEU A 36 24.90 42.03 46.51
C LEU A 36 26.14 41.39 45.88
N LYS A 37 27.33 41.59 46.45
CA LYS A 37 28.55 40.92 45.99
C LYS A 37 28.46 39.41 46.16
N GLU A 38 28.03 38.93 47.33
CA GLU A 38 27.84 37.50 47.60
C GLU A 38 26.81 36.87 46.65
N ASN A 39 25.68 37.55 46.42
CA ASN A 39 24.66 37.09 45.48
C ASN A 39 25.18 37.02 44.03
N ASN A 40 25.97 38.02 43.60
CA ASN A 40 26.57 38.02 42.28
C ASN A 40 27.58 36.87 42.11
N GLU A 41 28.42 36.62 43.12
CA GLU A 41 29.35 35.48 43.10
C GLU A 41 28.61 34.14 43.01
N ALA A 42 27.52 33.98 43.76
CA ALA A 42 26.67 32.80 43.71
C ALA A 42 26.03 32.61 42.31
N LEU A 43 25.57 33.70 41.68
CA LEU A 43 24.99 33.67 40.33
C LEU A 43 26.04 33.31 39.27
N VAL A 44 27.25 33.85 39.36
CA VAL A 44 28.36 33.51 38.45
C VAL A 44 28.72 32.03 38.57
N SER A 45 28.84 31.51 39.80
CA SER A 45 29.12 30.09 40.04
C SER A 45 28.03 29.18 39.44
N ARG A 46 26.75 29.57 39.58
CA ARG A 46 25.62 28.84 39.00
C ARG A 46 25.61 28.89 37.47
N ALA A 47 25.98 30.03 36.87
CA ALA A 47 26.09 30.17 35.42
C ALA A 47 27.20 29.25 34.86
N ASP A 48 28.35 29.18 35.52
CA ASP A 48 29.44 28.28 35.14
C ASP A 48 29.04 26.80 35.24
N GLU A 49 28.30 26.41 36.28
CA GLU A 49 27.81 25.05 36.41
C GLU A 49 26.85 24.68 35.27
N LEU A 50 25.92 25.58 34.94
CA LEU A 50 24.98 25.39 33.83
C LEU A 50 25.71 25.29 32.49
N ALA A 51 26.73 26.12 32.26
CA ALA A 51 27.55 26.05 31.05
C ALA A 51 28.26 24.69 30.92
N ARG A 52 28.83 24.16 32.01
CA ARG A 52 29.44 22.82 32.02
C ARG A 52 28.41 21.72 31.74
N ARG A 53 27.23 21.79 32.36
CA ARG A 53 26.14 20.82 32.11
C ARG A 53 25.68 20.84 30.65
N LEU A 54 25.55 22.02 30.07
CA LEU A 54 25.12 22.19 28.68
C LEU A 54 26.18 21.67 27.69
N HIS A 55 27.47 21.93 27.97
CA HIS A 55 28.57 21.38 27.21
C HIS A 55 28.57 19.84 27.23
N ASN A 56 28.39 19.23 28.40
CA ASN A 56 28.33 17.77 28.54
C ASN A 56 27.14 17.17 27.80
N LYS A 57 25.95 17.77 27.90
CA LYS A 57 24.76 17.33 27.14
C LYS A 57 24.96 17.44 25.63
N SER A 58 25.61 18.51 25.16
CA SER A 58 25.94 18.68 23.74
C SER A 58 26.88 17.58 23.23
N ARG A 59 27.92 17.23 24.00
CA ARG A 59 28.81 16.09 23.66
C ARG A 59 28.05 14.77 23.62
N GLN A 60 27.14 14.54 24.58
CA GLN A 60 26.31 13.32 24.60
C GLN A 60 25.39 13.24 23.37
N ALA A 61 24.73 14.34 23.01
CA ALA A 61 23.87 14.42 21.83
C ALA A 61 24.65 14.18 20.53
N ASN A 62 25.85 14.73 20.40
CA ASN A 62 26.71 14.50 19.23
C ASN A 62 27.17 13.04 19.12
N ARG A 63 27.52 12.39 20.24
CA ARG A 63 27.83 10.94 20.24
C ARG A 63 26.62 10.11 19.80
N ALA A 64 25.44 10.43 20.30
CA ALA A 64 24.21 9.73 19.91
C ALA A 64 23.88 9.92 18.42
N ARG A 65 24.07 11.13 17.88
CA ARG A 65 23.91 11.41 16.44
C ARG A 65 24.87 10.58 15.58
N LEU A 66 26.16 10.58 15.91
CA LEU A 66 27.16 9.79 15.18
C LEU A 66 26.85 8.28 15.21
N SER A 67 26.38 7.77 16.37
CA SER A 67 25.93 6.38 16.48
C SER A 67 24.70 6.10 15.60
N ALA A 68 23.72 7.01 15.58
CA ALA A 68 22.51 6.86 14.78
C ALA A 68 22.83 6.93 13.27
N ASP A 69 23.75 7.79 12.86
CA ASP A 69 24.19 7.89 11.47
C ASP A 69 24.99 6.64 11.04
N GLY A 70 25.81 6.08 11.95
CA GLY A 70 26.47 4.78 11.75
C GLY A 70 25.47 3.64 11.52
N LEU A 71 24.45 3.53 12.38
CA LEU A 71 23.38 2.54 12.25
C LEU A 71 22.54 2.74 10.98
N ARG A 72 22.27 4.00 10.58
CA ARG A 72 21.59 4.32 9.31
C ARG A 72 22.42 3.91 8.11
N ALA A 73 23.73 4.17 8.13
CA ALA A 73 24.64 3.76 7.07
C ALA A 73 24.70 2.22 6.97
N GLU A 74 24.75 1.52 8.09
CA GLU A 74 24.71 0.05 8.13
C GLU A 74 23.38 -0.52 7.63
N LEU A 75 22.25 0.07 8.05
CA LEU A 75 20.93 -0.28 7.55
C LEU A 75 20.84 -0.07 6.04
N ASN A 76 21.37 1.04 5.53
CA ASN A 76 21.38 1.33 4.09
C ASN A 76 22.29 0.37 3.32
N ARG A 77 23.46 -0.01 3.87
CA ARG A 77 24.32 -1.06 3.31
C ARG A 77 23.60 -2.42 3.27
N SER A 78 22.90 -2.79 4.34
CA SER A 78 22.13 -4.04 4.42
C SER A 78 20.95 -4.04 3.44
N LYS A 79 20.20 -2.93 3.35
CA LYS A 79 19.14 -2.73 2.35
C LYS A 79 19.67 -2.82 0.93
N HIS A 80 20.81 -2.18 0.64
CA HIS A 80 21.43 -2.25 -0.68
C HIS A 80 21.92 -3.67 -1.01
N ALA A 81 22.56 -4.36 -0.06
CA ALA A 81 22.96 -5.76 -0.24
C ALA A 81 21.75 -6.69 -0.52
N ARG A 82 20.65 -6.52 0.23
CA ARG A 82 19.39 -7.24 -0.01
C ARG A 82 18.75 -6.88 -1.34
N ALA A 83 18.77 -5.61 -1.74
CA ALA A 83 18.26 -5.16 -3.03
C ALA A 83 19.09 -5.75 -4.18
N VAL A 84 20.42 -5.73 -4.08
CA VAL A 84 21.31 -6.37 -5.05
C VAL A 84 21.06 -7.87 -5.12
N GLN A 85 20.89 -8.54 -3.97
CA GLN A 85 20.57 -9.97 -3.91
C GLN A 85 19.18 -10.27 -4.51
N ALA A 86 18.18 -9.44 -4.25
CA ALA A 86 16.84 -9.54 -4.82
C ALA A 86 16.85 -9.29 -6.33
N VAL A 87 17.64 -8.34 -6.83
CA VAL A 87 17.85 -8.11 -8.27
C VAL A 87 18.58 -9.30 -8.91
N ARG A 88 19.56 -9.91 -8.22
CA ARG A 88 20.28 -11.10 -8.70
C ARG A 88 19.37 -12.35 -8.74
N LEU A 89 18.55 -12.53 -7.70
CA LEU A 89 17.53 -13.57 -7.64
C LEU A 89 16.42 -13.32 -8.66
N GLY A 90 16.00 -12.06 -8.82
CA GLY A 90 15.06 -11.60 -9.84
C GLY A 90 15.58 -11.89 -11.24
N ARG A 91 16.83 -11.53 -11.57
CA ARG A 91 17.46 -11.89 -12.85
C ARG A 91 17.60 -13.39 -13.04
N ARG A 92 17.99 -14.16 -12.02
CA ARG A 92 17.99 -15.64 -12.10
C ARG A 92 16.59 -16.21 -12.28
N LYS A 93 15.57 -15.59 -11.70
CA LYS A 93 14.16 -15.98 -11.84
C LYS A 93 13.61 -15.55 -13.18
N THR A 94 13.98 -14.40 -13.76
CA THR A 94 13.55 -13.97 -15.11
C THR A 94 14.32 -14.68 -16.22
N ASP A 95 15.60 -15.00 -16.02
CA ASP A 95 16.38 -15.83 -16.96
C ASP A 95 15.98 -17.30 -16.84
N GLY A 96 15.63 -17.74 -15.63
CA GLY A 96 15.08 -19.06 -15.33
C GLY A 96 13.66 -19.22 -15.86
N ILE A 97 12.78 -18.23 -15.67
CA ILE A 97 11.43 -18.15 -16.25
C ILE A 97 11.52 -17.93 -17.75
N GLY A 98 12.47 -17.15 -18.27
CA GLY A 98 12.66 -16.96 -19.71
C GLY A 98 13.18 -18.22 -20.41
N LYS A 99 14.10 -18.97 -19.77
CA LYS A 99 14.49 -20.31 -20.21
C LYS A 99 13.36 -21.32 -20.01
N ALA A 100 12.63 -21.27 -18.90
CA ALA A 100 11.51 -22.16 -18.61
C ALA A 100 10.30 -21.84 -19.50
N MET A 101 10.08 -20.60 -19.93
CA MET A 101 9.05 -20.17 -20.88
C MET A 101 9.48 -20.42 -22.32
N LYS A 102 10.79 -20.38 -22.65
CA LYS A 102 11.28 -20.90 -23.94
C LYS A 102 11.20 -22.42 -23.99
N LEU A 103 11.53 -23.12 -22.90
CA LEU A 103 11.28 -24.56 -22.73
C LEU A 103 9.78 -24.86 -22.70
N ALA A 104 8.95 -24.00 -22.09
CA ALA A 104 7.51 -24.13 -22.02
C ALA A 104 6.89 -23.88 -23.39
N ARG A 105 7.25 -22.83 -24.12
CA ARG A 105 6.80 -22.63 -25.51
C ARG A 105 7.22 -23.76 -26.46
N VAL A 106 8.38 -24.37 -26.21
CA VAL A 106 8.84 -25.59 -26.93
C VAL A 106 8.15 -26.87 -26.40
N SER A 107 7.58 -26.87 -25.19
CA SER A 107 6.83 -28.00 -24.61
C SER A 107 5.31 -27.91 -24.73
N ASP A 108 4.76 -26.70 -24.83
CA ASP A 108 3.34 -26.38 -25.03
C ASP A 108 2.90 -26.82 -26.42
N THR A 109 3.85 -26.92 -27.34
CA THR A 109 3.61 -27.51 -28.66
C THR A 109 3.74 -29.03 -28.70
N LYS A 110 4.17 -29.76 -27.64
CA LYS A 110 4.29 -31.25 -27.76
C LYS A 110 4.51 -32.18 -26.53
N ARG A 111 4.49 -31.78 -25.24
CA ARG A 111 5.07 -32.68 -24.18
C ARG A 111 4.38 -32.82 -22.81
N TRP A 112 3.10 -32.54 -22.65
CA TRP A 112 2.44 -32.70 -21.33
C TRP A 112 2.21 -34.18 -20.91
N MET A 113 2.28 -35.15 -21.83
CA MET A 113 2.11 -36.58 -21.49
C MET A 113 3.41 -37.32 -21.10
N LYS A 114 4.59 -36.74 -21.36
CA LYS A 114 5.89 -37.42 -21.18
C LYS A 114 6.67 -36.78 -20.03
N GLY A 115 7.02 -37.57 -19.02
CA GLY A 115 7.89 -37.20 -17.92
C GLY A 115 9.37 -37.13 -18.31
N LYS A 116 10.25 -37.05 -17.29
CA LYS A 116 11.71 -37.04 -17.50
C LYS A 116 12.14 -38.27 -18.32
N GLY A 117 12.95 -38.04 -19.36
CA GLY A 117 13.42 -39.09 -20.26
C GLY A 117 12.47 -39.46 -21.41
N GLY A 118 11.36 -38.74 -21.59
CA GLY A 118 10.41 -39.02 -22.69
C GLY A 118 9.47 -40.19 -22.42
N ILE A 119 9.45 -40.69 -21.18
CA ILE A 119 8.58 -41.77 -20.71
C ILE A 119 7.21 -41.20 -20.38
N PHE A 120 6.14 -41.82 -20.87
CA PHE A 120 4.77 -41.44 -20.48
C PHE A 120 4.55 -41.62 -18.98
N VAL A 121 4.03 -40.58 -18.32
CA VAL A 121 3.73 -40.63 -16.88
C VAL A 121 2.59 -41.62 -16.64
N GLU A 122 2.56 -42.31 -15.49
CA GLU A 122 1.53 -43.34 -15.24
C GLU A 122 0.11 -42.79 -15.34
N LYS A 123 -0.14 -41.57 -14.83
CA LYS A 123 -1.41 -40.86 -15.03
C LYS A 123 -1.79 -40.67 -16.50
N SER A 124 -0.83 -40.36 -17.37
CA SER A 124 -1.08 -40.21 -18.81
C SER A 124 -1.41 -41.57 -19.45
N ARG A 125 -0.79 -42.66 -18.97
CA ARG A 125 -1.11 -44.02 -19.42
C ARG A 125 -2.50 -44.45 -18.95
N GLU A 126 -2.87 -44.15 -17.71
CA GLU A 126 -4.21 -44.39 -17.16
C GLU A 126 -5.27 -43.68 -17.98
N MET A 127 -5.12 -42.38 -18.24
CA MET A 127 -6.02 -41.61 -19.10
C MET A 127 -6.14 -42.22 -20.51
N VAL A 128 -5.03 -42.65 -21.12
CA VAL A 128 -5.07 -43.34 -22.42
C VAL A 128 -5.84 -44.67 -22.32
N ARG A 129 -5.62 -45.46 -21.25
CA ARG A 129 -6.37 -46.70 -21.02
C ARG A 129 -7.86 -46.45 -20.85
N GLU A 130 -8.25 -45.39 -20.13
CA GLU A 130 -9.64 -44.99 -19.96
C GLU A 130 -10.29 -44.56 -21.28
N LEU A 131 -9.59 -43.77 -22.11
CA LEU A 131 -10.08 -43.38 -23.43
C LEU A 131 -10.29 -44.60 -24.34
N VAL A 132 -9.36 -45.56 -24.31
CA VAL A 132 -9.50 -46.82 -25.04
C VAL A 132 -10.67 -47.65 -24.50
N ALA A 133 -10.88 -47.68 -23.18
CA ALA A 133 -12.04 -48.33 -22.56
C ALA A 133 -13.37 -47.68 -22.96
N LEU A 134 -13.37 -46.36 -23.18
CA LEU A 134 -14.48 -45.59 -23.75
C LEU A 134 -14.62 -45.74 -25.28
N LYS A 135 -13.90 -46.70 -25.88
CA LYS A 135 -13.92 -47.03 -27.32
C LYS A 135 -13.37 -45.94 -28.23
N VAL A 136 -12.53 -45.03 -27.72
CA VAL A 136 -11.73 -44.13 -28.57
C VAL A 136 -10.65 -44.97 -29.23
N THR A 137 -10.61 -44.99 -30.57
CA THR A 137 -9.58 -45.75 -31.29
C THR A 137 -8.20 -45.13 -31.06
N PRO A 138 -7.11 -45.92 -31.06
CA PRO A 138 -5.76 -45.43 -30.77
C PRO A 138 -5.34 -44.22 -31.65
N GLU A 139 -5.82 -44.16 -32.88
CA GLU A 139 -5.55 -43.08 -33.85
C GLU A 139 -6.21 -41.76 -33.44
N ASN A 140 -7.31 -41.84 -32.67
CA ASN A 140 -8.12 -40.70 -32.26
C ASN A 140 -7.81 -40.22 -30.83
N VAL A 141 -7.01 -40.95 -30.05
CA VAL A 141 -6.66 -40.57 -28.67
C VAL A 141 -6.01 -39.18 -28.61
N ASP A 142 -5.01 -38.92 -29.44
CA ASP A 142 -4.31 -37.63 -29.46
C ASP A 142 -5.22 -36.47 -29.93
N PRO A 143 -5.96 -36.58 -31.05
CA PRO A 143 -6.97 -35.59 -31.45
C PRO A 143 -8.03 -35.32 -30.38
N VAL A 144 -8.51 -36.35 -29.68
CA VAL A 144 -9.52 -36.21 -28.62
C VAL A 144 -8.96 -35.39 -27.48
N ILE A 145 -7.74 -35.67 -27.02
CA ILE A 145 -7.21 -34.92 -25.88
C ILE A 145 -6.93 -33.46 -26.25
N HIS A 146 -6.42 -33.21 -27.46
CA HIS A 146 -6.24 -31.85 -27.95
C HIS A 146 -7.56 -31.08 -28.10
N THR A 147 -8.64 -31.78 -28.49
CA THR A 147 -9.97 -31.18 -28.58
C THR A 147 -10.53 -30.87 -27.19
N VAL A 148 -10.43 -31.79 -26.23
CA VAL A 148 -10.87 -31.56 -24.84
C VAL A 148 -10.12 -30.39 -24.21
N GLY A 149 -8.79 -30.32 -24.40
CA GLY A 149 -7.99 -29.19 -23.93
C GLY A 149 -8.47 -27.85 -24.48
N ARG A 150 -8.75 -27.78 -25.78
CA ARG A 150 -9.31 -26.58 -26.43
C ARG A 150 -10.69 -26.23 -25.90
N VAL A 151 -11.59 -27.21 -25.77
CA VAL A 151 -12.95 -27.00 -25.23
C VAL A 151 -12.90 -26.45 -23.80
N MET A 152 -11.96 -26.93 -22.97
CA MET A 152 -11.79 -26.41 -21.62
C MET A 152 -11.26 -24.97 -21.61
N GLU A 153 -10.30 -24.65 -22.48
CA GLU A 153 -9.74 -23.29 -22.60
C GLU A 153 -10.78 -22.30 -23.13
N GLU A 154 -11.48 -22.65 -24.22
CA GLU A 154 -12.57 -21.85 -24.79
C GLU A 154 -13.72 -21.70 -23.80
N GLY A 155 -14.08 -22.77 -23.08
CA GLY A 155 -15.10 -22.74 -22.03
C GLY A 155 -14.70 -21.84 -20.86
N GLY A 156 -13.43 -21.83 -20.47
CA GLY A 156 -12.89 -20.90 -19.46
C GLY A 156 -13.02 -19.45 -19.88
N ILE A 157 -12.59 -19.12 -21.11
CA ILE A 157 -12.72 -17.76 -21.68
C ILE A 157 -14.20 -17.35 -21.74
N ALA A 158 -15.08 -18.24 -22.20
CA ALA A 158 -16.51 -17.97 -22.25
C ALA A 158 -17.10 -17.72 -20.85
N SER A 159 -16.65 -18.48 -19.85
CA SER A 159 -17.01 -18.29 -18.44
C SER A 159 -16.57 -16.91 -17.92
N ASP A 160 -15.34 -16.49 -18.19
CA ASP A 160 -14.83 -15.17 -17.76
C ASP A 160 -15.66 -14.02 -18.36
N VAL A 161 -15.97 -14.10 -19.65
CA VAL A 161 -16.83 -13.13 -20.35
C VAL A 161 -18.21 -13.09 -19.71
N GLN A 162 -18.80 -14.25 -19.43
CA GLN A 162 -20.12 -14.34 -18.80
C GLN A 162 -20.12 -13.74 -17.39
N VAL A 163 -19.15 -14.11 -16.55
CA VAL A 163 -19.04 -13.60 -15.18
C VAL A 163 -18.84 -12.09 -15.16
N ALA A 164 -18.02 -11.54 -16.07
CA ALA A 164 -17.83 -10.09 -16.20
C ALA A 164 -19.15 -9.37 -16.52
N MET A 165 -19.97 -9.94 -17.42
CA MET A 165 -21.30 -9.40 -17.74
C MET A 165 -22.27 -9.46 -16.55
N GLU A 166 -22.33 -10.61 -15.87
CA GLU A 166 -23.19 -10.83 -14.71
C GLU A 166 -22.84 -9.84 -13.58
N ILE A 167 -21.55 -9.64 -13.31
CA ILE A 167 -21.06 -8.66 -12.32
C ILE A 167 -21.41 -7.23 -12.74
N ASN A 168 -21.17 -6.87 -14.00
CA ASN A 168 -21.44 -5.52 -14.50
C ASN A 168 -22.93 -5.16 -14.41
N ALA A 169 -23.80 -6.15 -14.59
CA ALA A 169 -25.24 -5.99 -14.39
C ALA A 169 -25.63 -5.91 -12.89
N SER A 170 -24.99 -6.69 -12.01
CA SER A 170 -25.24 -6.67 -10.55
C SER A 170 -24.78 -5.37 -9.87
N LYS A 171 -23.65 -4.80 -10.31
CA LYS A 171 -23.00 -3.59 -9.74
C LYS A 171 -22.60 -3.69 -8.26
N ALA A 172 -22.72 -4.87 -7.67
CA ALA A 172 -22.31 -5.16 -6.30
C ALA A 172 -21.83 -6.61 -6.21
N ILE A 173 -20.64 -6.81 -5.64
CA ILE A 173 -20.00 -8.11 -5.47
C ILE A 173 -19.33 -8.24 -4.10
N THR A 174 -19.36 -9.45 -3.56
CA THR A 174 -18.57 -9.85 -2.40
C THR A 174 -17.48 -10.81 -2.85
N LEU A 175 -16.23 -10.46 -2.60
CA LEU A 175 -15.10 -11.33 -2.87
C LEU A 175 -14.94 -12.30 -1.71
N SER A 176 -14.50 -13.52 -1.98
CA SER A 176 -14.01 -14.41 -0.94
C SER A 176 -12.97 -15.35 -1.51
N GLY A 177 -12.04 -15.74 -0.66
CA GLY A 177 -11.00 -16.67 -1.04
C GLY A 177 -10.61 -17.56 0.13
N ASP A 178 -10.15 -18.75 -0.20
CA ASP A 178 -9.64 -19.71 0.78
C ASP A 178 -8.31 -20.27 0.30
N GLY A 179 -7.38 -20.42 1.23
CA GLY A 179 -6.03 -20.89 0.99
C GLY A 179 -5.83 -22.25 1.66
N THR A 180 -5.42 -23.26 0.89
CA THR A 180 -5.11 -24.59 1.42
C THR A 180 -3.79 -25.12 0.91
N THR A 181 -3.12 -25.98 1.69
CA THR A 181 -1.84 -26.58 1.31
C THR A 181 -2.05 -28.05 0.93
N ILE A 182 -1.73 -28.40 -0.32
CA ILE A 182 -1.78 -29.78 -0.82
C ILE A 182 -0.38 -30.17 -1.27
N LYS A 183 0.21 -31.20 -0.63
CA LYS A 183 1.55 -31.72 -0.94
C LYS A 183 2.64 -30.64 -0.97
N HIS A 184 2.65 -29.78 0.05
CA HIS A 184 3.59 -28.64 0.19
C HIS A 184 3.46 -27.56 -0.90
N ILE A 185 2.35 -27.55 -1.64
CA ILE A 185 1.99 -26.49 -2.58
C ILE A 185 0.76 -25.79 -2.02
N ASN A 186 0.82 -24.47 -1.89
CA ASN A 186 -0.31 -23.68 -1.46
C ASN A 186 -1.18 -23.37 -2.66
N TYR A 187 -2.48 -23.53 -2.49
CA TYR A 187 -3.51 -23.23 -3.47
C TYR A 187 -4.45 -22.20 -2.87
N GLU A 188 -4.84 -21.23 -3.69
CA GLU A 188 -5.81 -20.21 -3.36
C GLU A 188 -6.99 -20.31 -4.30
N ALA A 189 -8.15 -20.65 -3.76
CA ALA A 189 -9.41 -20.56 -4.47
C ALA A 189 -9.96 -19.15 -4.31
N LYS A 190 -10.35 -18.52 -5.42
CA LYS A 190 -10.95 -17.19 -5.46
C LYS A 190 -12.36 -17.31 -6.01
N HIS A 191 -13.33 -16.77 -5.29
CA HIS A 191 -14.73 -16.78 -5.70
C HIS A 191 -15.38 -15.42 -5.47
N VAL A 192 -16.45 -15.18 -6.23
CA VAL A 192 -17.24 -13.97 -6.16
C VAL A 192 -18.69 -14.34 -5.93
N THR A 193 -19.34 -13.62 -5.02
CA THR A 193 -20.78 -13.75 -4.77
C THR A 193 -21.46 -12.45 -5.11
N PHE A 194 -22.52 -12.52 -5.90
CA PHE A 194 -23.33 -11.37 -6.29
C PHE A 194 -24.79 -11.77 -6.46
N ARG A 195 -25.66 -10.78 -6.62
CA ARG A 195 -27.08 -11.04 -6.87
C ARG A 195 -27.27 -11.22 -8.36
N ASP A 196 -27.75 -12.40 -8.77
CA ASP A 196 -28.05 -12.68 -10.17
C ASP A 196 -29.06 -11.64 -10.70
N PRO A 197 -28.73 -10.89 -11.76
CA PRO A 197 -29.61 -9.89 -12.35
C PRO A 197 -30.94 -10.46 -12.86
N HIS A 198 -30.98 -11.75 -13.23
CA HIS A 198 -32.17 -12.37 -13.79
C HIS A 198 -33.10 -12.93 -12.71
N THR A 199 -32.55 -13.68 -11.76
CA THR A 199 -33.34 -14.36 -10.72
C THR A 199 -33.45 -13.57 -9.41
N GLY A 200 -32.57 -12.59 -9.21
CA GLY A 200 -32.46 -11.84 -7.96
C GLY A 200 -31.88 -12.66 -6.79
N GLN A 201 -31.44 -13.90 -7.01
CA GLN A 201 -30.87 -14.77 -5.97
C GLN A 201 -29.36 -14.59 -5.84
N PRO A 202 -28.76 -14.83 -4.66
CA PRO A 202 -27.31 -14.84 -4.53
C PRO A 202 -26.72 -16.02 -5.30
N VAL A 203 -25.73 -15.74 -6.15
CA VAL A 203 -24.98 -16.74 -6.91
C VAL A 203 -23.49 -16.57 -6.61
N THR A 204 -22.81 -17.69 -6.43
CA THR A 204 -21.35 -17.73 -6.25
C THR A 204 -20.70 -18.34 -7.48
N ARG A 205 -19.70 -17.65 -8.05
CA ARG A 205 -18.88 -18.10 -9.16
C ARG A 205 -17.44 -18.30 -8.69
N ILE A 206 -16.82 -19.40 -9.08
CA ILE A 206 -15.38 -19.59 -8.92
C ILE A 206 -14.70 -18.79 -10.02
N LEU A 207 -13.73 -17.96 -9.64
CA LEU A 207 -12.97 -17.15 -10.58
C LEU A 207 -11.66 -17.83 -10.96
N ASP A 208 -10.94 -18.34 -9.96
CA ASP A 208 -9.61 -18.89 -10.20
C ASP A 208 -9.20 -19.83 -9.06
N ILE A 209 -8.33 -20.79 -9.39
CA ILE A 209 -7.64 -21.66 -8.43
C ILE A 209 -6.16 -21.64 -8.80
N THR A 210 -5.40 -20.83 -8.07
CA THR A 210 -3.98 -20.60 -8.36
C THR A 210 -3.08 -21.16 -7.27
N SER A 211 -1.93 -21.70 -7.65
CA SER A 211 -0.90 -22.04 -6.67
C SER A 211 -0.18 -20.77 -6.21
N ALA A 212 -0.18 -20.48 -4.91
CA ALA A 212 0.52 -19.33 -4.35
C ALA A 212 1.95 -19.69 -3.95
N THR A 213 2.93 -18.90 -4.41
CA THR A 213 4.35 -19.10 -4.03
C THR A 213 4.67 -18.58 -2.63
N ASP A 214 3.85 -17.68 -2.10
CA ASP A 214 3.95 -17.13 -0.75
C ASP A 214 2.56 -16.72 -0.23
N HIS A 215 2.45 -16.50 1.08
CA HIS A 215 1.20 -16.12 1.76
C HIS A 215 1.18 -14.64 2.16
N THR A 216 1.84 -13.77 1.39
CA THR A 216 1.83 -12.34 1.73
C THR A 216 0.54 -11.70 1.23
N SER A 217 -0.04 -10.79 2.03
CA SER A 217 -1.22 -10.03 1.64
C SER A 217 -1.04 -9.27 0.33
N GLU A 218 0.18 -8.87 0.00
CA GLU A 218 0.53 -8.18 -1.24
C GLU A 218 0.46 -9.10 -2.45
N SER A 219 1.02 -10.30 -2.37
CA SER A 219 0.90 -11.30 -3.45
C SER A 219 -0.55 -11.71 -3.67
N GLN A 220 -1.33 -11.85 -2.58
CA GLN A 220 -2.76 -12.13 -2.66
C GLN A 220 -3.53 -11.00 -3.32
N MET A 221 -3.23 -9.75 -2.96
CA MET A 221 -3.82 -8.57 -3.58
C MET A 221 -3.50 -8.50 -5.08
N GLU A 222 -2.27 -8.82 -5.47
CA GLU A 222 -1.89 -8.85 -6.88
C GLU A 222 -2.62 -9.97 -7.62
N GLY A 223 -2.77 -11.15 -7.00
CA GLY A 223 -3.59 -12.23 -7.55
C GLY A 223 -5.04 -11.81 -7.80
N TRP A 224 -5.65 -11.05 -6.88
CA TRP A 224 -6.98 -10.47 -7.09
C TRP A 224 -7.03 -9.47 -8.25
N ARG A 225 -6.00 -8.63 -8.40
CA ARG A 225 -5.90 -7.68 -9.53
C ARG A 225 -5.79 -8.39 -10.86
N THR A 226 -4.90 -9.38 -10.97
CA THR A 226 -4.74 -10.18 -12.18
C THR A 226 -6.06 -10.82 -12.57
N VAL A 227 -6.75 -11.49 -11.62
CA VAL A 227 -8.02 -12.16 -11.92
C VAL A 227 -9.12 -11.19 -12.32
N LEU A 228 -9.33 -10.10 -11.57
CA LEU A 228 -10.44 -9.19 -11.84
C LEU A 228 -10.19 -8.27 -13.05
N VAL A 229 -8.97 -7.72 -13.17
CA VAL A 229 -8.64 -6.71 -14.18
C VAL A 229 -8.18 -7.37 -15.48
N GLU A 230 -7.19 -8.25 -15.41
CA GLU A 230 -6.62 -8.87 -16.62
C GLU A 230 -7.50 -10.03 -17.09
N GLY A 231 -7.93 -10.89 -16.17
CA GLY A 231 -8.81 -12.03 -16.43
C GLY A 231 -10.19 -11.57 -16.88
N LEU A 232 -11.03 -11.09 -15.96
CA LEU A 232 -12.43 -10.80 -16.27
C LEU A 232 -12.61 -9.58 -17.18
N VAL A 233 -12.19 -8.40 -16.73
CA VAL A 233 -12.43 -7.15 -17.47
C VAL A 233 -11.63 -7.13 -18.79
N GLY A 234 -10.38 -7.57 -18.76
CA GLY A 234 -9.52 -7.67 -19.94
C GLY A 234 -10.08 -8.61 -21.00
N THR A 235 -10.45 -9.84 -20.61
CA THR A 235 -11.04 -10.81 -21.54
C THR A 235 -12.38 -10.34 -22.09
N TYR A 236 -13.25 -9.78 -21.24
CA TYR A 236 -14.52 -9.20 -21.71
C TYR A 236 -14.31 -8.09 -22.73
N ASN A 237 -13.46 -7.10 -22.41
CA ASN A 237 -13.21 -5.95 -23.29
C ASN A 237 -12.50 -6.35 -24.59
N ALA A 238 -11.72 -7.44 -24.59
CA ALA A 238 -11.11 -8.01 -25.80
C ALA A 238 -12.09 -8.84 -26.64
N SER A 239 -13.13 -9.39 -26.01
CA SER A 239 -14.14 -10.22 -26.68
C SER A 239 -14.92 -9.43 -27.74
N PRO A 240 -15.55 -10.12 -28.72
CA PRO A 240 -16.45 -9.47 -29.66
C PRO A 240 -17.59 -8.70 -28.98
N LEU A 241 -18.09 -9.19 -27.84
CA LEU A 241 -19.16 -8.54 -27.08
C LEU A 241 -18.70 -7.19 -26.50
N GLY A 242 -17.51 -7.16 -25.89
CA GLY A 242 -16.94 -5.93 -25.32
C GLY A 242 -16.48 -4.93 -26.38
N ARG A 243 -16.09 -5.37 -27.58
CA ARG A 243 -15.66 -4.47 -28.67
C ARG A 243 -16.79 -3.87 -29.48
N ALA A 244 -17.88 -4.60 -29.67
CA ALA A 244 -18.86 -4.27 -30.71
C ALA A 244 -19.94 -3.27 -30.28
N ASN A 245 -19.88 -2.67 -29.09
CA ASN A 245 -20.96 -1.83 -28.54
C ASN A 245 -22.34 -2.52 -28.62
N LEU A 246 -22.37 -3.86 -28.62
CA LEU A 246 -23.59 -4.65 -28.79
C LEU A 246 -24.46 -4.65 -27.52
N THR A 247 -23.94 -4.13 -26.42
CA THR A 247 -24.70 -3.85 -25.20
C THR A 247 -24.58 -2.37 -24.85
N SER A 248 -25.56 -1.83 -24.12
CA SER A 248 -25.63 -0.41 -23.71
C SER A 248 -24.50 0.03 -22.75
N ALA A 249 -23.58 -0.87 -22.40
CA ALA A 249 -22.55 -0.69 -21.40
C ALA A 249 -21.20 -1.10 -22.00
N ASN A 250 -20.54 -0.16 -22.67
CA ASN A 250 -19.37 -0.45 -23.47
C ASN A 250 -18.26 0.60 -23.28
N PRO A 251 -16.98 0.19 -23.25
CA PRO A 251 -16.42 -1.00 -22.58
C PRO A 251 -16.58 -0.94 -21.05
N ILE A 252 -16.28 -2.03 -20.33
CA ILE A 252 -16.24 -2.00 -18.87
C ILE A 252 -15.02 -1.17 -18.45
N ASP A 253 -15.25 -0.04 -17.78
CA ASP A 253 -14.19 0.73 -17.14
C ASP A 253 -13.73 0.01 -15.86
N VAL A 254 -12.41 -0.16 -15.74
CA VAL A 254 -11.81 -0.90 -14.62
C VAL A 254 -12.14 -0.21 -13.29
N ASP A 255 -12.07 1.11 -13.22
CA ASP A 255 -12.31 1.81 -11.95
C ASP A 255 -13.76 1.69 -11.52
N ASP A 256 -14.71 1.82 -12.44
CA ASP A 256 -16.13 1.53 -12.19
C ASP A 256 -16.32 0.09 -11.69
N PHE A 257 -15.72 -0.90 -12.37
CA PHE A 257 -15.85 -2.31 -12.01
C PHE A 257 -15.34 -2.62 -10.61
N ILE A 258 -14.18 -2.06 -10.24
CA ILE A 258 -13.61 -2.23 -8.89
C ILE A 258 -14.51 -1.60 -7.82
N THR A 259 -15.25 -0.53 -8.14
CA THR A 259 -16.19 0.05 -7.17
C THR A 259 -17.36 -0.85 -6.80
N PHE A 260 -17.60 -1.92 -7.56
CA PHE A 260 -18.64 -2.90 -7.25
C PHE A 260 -18.29 -3.79 -6.06
N ILE A 261 -17.02 -3.84 -5.63
CA ILE A 261 -16.62 -4.61 -4.45
C ILE A 261 -17.21 -3.95 -3.20
N THR A 262 -18.14 -4.65 -2.54
CA THR A 262 -18.81 -4.17 -1.33
C THR A 262 -18.32 -4.86 -0.06
N ALA A 263 -17.83 -6.09 -0.19
CA ALA A 263 -17.36 -6.88 0.95
C ALA A 263 -16.28 -7.89 0.54
N LEU A 264 -15.54 -8.36 1.56
CA LEU A 264 -14.54 -9.42 1.45
C LEU A 264 -14.78 -10.44 2.57
N GLY A 265 -15.05 -11.69 2.21
CA GLY A 265 -15.12 -12.84 3.12
C GLY A 265 -13.76 -13.53 3.23
N THR A 266 -13.08 -13.36 4.37
CA THR A 266 -11.78 -13.97 4.70
C THR A 266 -11.76 -14.40 6.18
N ASP A 267 -10.76 -15.19 6.57
CA ASP A 267 -10.57 -15.55 7.98
C ASP A 267 -10.05 -14.36 8.82
N HIS A 268 -9.83 -14.59 10.12
CA HIS A 268 -9.41 -13.55 11.07
C HIS A 268 -7.88 -13.38 11.17
N ALA A 269 -7.09 -13.96 10.26
CA ALA A 269 -5.64 -13.87 10.31
C ALA A 269 -5.13 -12.43 10.02
N ASN A 270 -3.92 -12.11 10.52
CA ASN A 270 -3.39 -10.75 10.44
C ASN A 270 -3.05 -10.31 9.00
N ASP A 271 -2.58 -11.25 8.19
CA ASP A 271 -2.38 -11.11 6.75
C ASP A 271 -3.71 -10.87 6.03
N GLN A 272 -4.77 -11.61 6.37
CA GLN A 272 -6.12 -11.39 5.80
C GLN A 272 -6.70 -10.02 6.18
N LYS A 273 -6.51 -9.56 7.42
CA LYS A 273 -6.85 -8.17 7.81
C LYS A 273 -6.06 -7.12 7.04
N LYS A 274 -4.84 -7.42 6.63
CA LYS A 274 -4.03 -6.53 5.78
C LYS A 274 -4.55 -6.55 4.34
N LEU A 275 -4.89 -7.72 3.80
CA LEU A 275 -5.53 -7.85 2.50
C LEU A 275 -6.86 -7.07 2.43
N ALA A 276 -7.71 -7.18 3.44
CA ALA A 276 -8.96 -6.43 3.52
C ALA A 276 -8.74 -4.91 3.45
N ARG A 277 -7.68 -4.40 4.10
CA ARG A 277 -7.29 -2.99 4.03
C ARG A 277 -6.80 -2.60 2.64
N LEU A 278 -5.98 -3.43 2.00
CA LEU A 278 -5.48 -3.19 0.64
C LEU A 278 -6.62 -3.14 -0.39
N ILE A 279 -7.60 -4.06 -0.30
CA ILE A 279 -8.78 -4.06 -1.17
C ILE A 279 -9.65 -2.83 -0.91
N THR A 280 -9.88 -2.47 0.36
CA THR A 280 -10.63 -1.26 0.71
C THR A 280 -9.98 0.01 0.15
N GLU A 281 -8.65 0.11 0.26
CA GLU A 281 -7.89 1.22 -0.30
C GLU A 281 -7.97 1.24 -1.84
N TRP A 282 -7.90 0.08 -2.48
CA TRP A 282 -8.05 -0.04 -3.93
C TRP A 282 -9.43 0.45 -4.40
N VAL A 283 -10.51 0.01 -3.75
CA VAL A 283 -11.88 0.48 -4.04
C VAL A 283 -12.00 1.99 -3.85
N ARG A 284 -11.43 2.54 -2.77
CA ARG A 284 -11.45 3.98 -2.51
C ARG A 284 -10.74 4.75 -3.62
N ASN A 285 -9.55 4.31 -4.00
CA ASN A 285 -8.74 4.98 -5.03
C ASN A 285 -9.44 4.92 -6.40
N SER A 286 -9.97 3.76 -6.79
CA SER A 286 -10.73 3.62 -8.03
C SER A 286 -12.00 4.46 -8.02
N ARG A 287 -12.71 4.56 -6.89
CA ARG A 287 -13.86 5.48 -6.76
C ARG A 287 -13.47 6.94 -6.98
N THR A 288 -12.35 7.38 -6.41
CA THR A 288 -11.85 8.75 -6.62
C THR A 288 -11.52 9.00 -8.09
N VAL A 289 -10.83 8.07 -8.76
CA VAL A 289 -10.50 8.18 -10.18
C VAL A 289 -11.77 8.22 -11.05
N MET A 290 -12.72 7.32 -10.78
CA MET A 290 -14.01 7.25 -11.46
C MET A 290 -14.78 8.58 -11.34
N LEU A 291 -14.89 9.15 -10.14
CA LEU A 291 -15.56 10.44 -9.94
C LEU A 291 -14.85 11.57 -10.69
N GLY A 292 -13.52 11.56 -10.72
CA GLY A 292 -12.73 12.51 -11.50
C GLY A 292 -12.99 12.39 -13.02
N LYS A 293 -13.03 11.16 -13.55
CA LYS A 293 -13.38 10.89 -14.96
C LYS A 293 -14.77 11.43 -15.30
N ARG A 294 -15.77 11.18 -14.45
CA ARG A 294 -17.15 11.66 -14.64
C ARG A 294 -17.20 13.19 -14.63
N TRP A 295 -16.58 13.83 -13.64
CA TRP A 295 -16.55 15.30 -13.55
C TRP A 295 -15.91 15.95 -14.78
N LEU A 296 -14.80 15.39 -15.28
CA LEU A 296 -14.14 15.88 -16.50
C LEU A 296 -15.02 15.72 -17.74
N SER A 297 -15.75 14.61 -17.84
CA SER A 297 -16.68 14.35 -18.95
C SER A 297 -17.88 15.29 -18.94
N GLU A 298 -18.48 15.56 -17.78
CA GLU A 298 -19.60 16.49 -17.66
C GLU A 298 -19.15 17.93 -17.93
N SER A 299 -17.97 18.32 -17.43
CA SER A 299 -17.40 19.64 -17.63
C SER A 299 -17.03 19.92 -19.09
N SER A 300 -16.59 18.91 -19.85
CA SER A 300 -16.29 19.05 -21.27
C SER A 300 -17.56 19.19 -22.12
N LEU A 301 -18.62 18.44 -21.79
CA LEU A 301 -19.93 18.56 -22.43
C LEU A 301 -20.57 19.94 -22.20
N LEU A 302 -20.46 20.48 -20.97
CA LEU A 302 -20.95 21.82 -20.66
C LEU A 302 -20.24 22.91 -21.48
N LYS A 303 -18.92 22.79 -21.66
CA LYS A 303 -18.14 23.71 -22.50
C LYS A 303 -18.51 23.59 -23.98
N ALA A 304 -18.66 22.36 -24.50
CA ALA A 304 -19.06 22.14 -25.88
C ALA A 304 -20.45 22.71 -26.20
N ASN A 305 -21.41 22.54 -25.28
CA ASN A 305 -22.75 23.11 -25.42
C ASN A 305 -22.72 24.65 -25.38
N GLN A 306 -21.97 25.29 -24.47
CA GLN A 306 -21.87 26.75 -24.45
C GLN A 306 -21.29 27.32 -25.75
N SER A 307 -20.30 26.66 -26.36
CA SER A 307 -19.76 27.07 -27.67
C SER A 307 -20.78 26.90 -28.81
N SER A 308 -21.60 25.84 -28.78
CA SER A 308 -22.70 25.66 -29.75
C SER A 308 -23.77 26.74 -29.63
N TRP A 309 -24.17 27.13 -28.41
CA TRP A 309 -25.14 28.20 -28.20
C TRP A 309 -24.66 29.56 -28.73
N ILE A 310 -23.36 29.85 -28.60
CA ILE A 310 -22.76 31.09 -29.15
C ILE A 310 -22.72 31.03 -30.70
N ALA A 311 -22.37 29.87 -31.28
CA ALA A 311 -22.33 29.71 -32.74
C ALA A 311 -23.72 29.79 -33.40
N THR A 312 -24.76 29.20 -32.79
CA THR A 312 -26.13 29.28 -33.33
C THR A 312 -26.70 30.69 -33.25
N ARG A 313 -26.29 31.51 -32.27
CA ARG A 313 -26.73 32.90 -32.15
C ARG A 313 -26.06 33.84 -33.16
N PHE A 314 -24.87 33.49 -33.64
CA PHE A 314 -24.17 34.22 -34.72
C PHE A 314 -24.66 33.87 -36.12
N PHE A 315 -25.33 32.72 -36.30
CA PHE A 315 -25.88 32.31 -37.61
C PHE A 315 -27.34 32.76 -37.84
N LEU A 316 -27.98 33.32 -36.81
CA LEU A 316 -29.36 33.84 -36.83
C LEU A 316 -29.44 35.38 -36.72
N MET A 317 -28.30 36.07 -36.88
CA MET A 317 -28.17 37.53 -37.07
C MET A 317 -27.61 37.79 -38.46
#